data_AF-A0A8S9YFZ7-F1
#
_entry.id   AF-A0A8S9YFZ7-F1
#
_cell.length_a   1.000
_cell.length_b   1.000
_cell.length_c   1.000
_cell.angle_alpha   90.00
_cell.angle_beta   90.00
_cell.angle_gamma   90.00
#
_symmetry.space_group_name_H-M   'P 1'
#
loop_
_entity.id
_entity.type
_entity.pdbx_description
1 polymer ?
#
loop_
_entity_poly.entity_id
_entity_poly.type
_entity_poly.pdbx_seq_one_letter_code
_entity_poly.pdbx_strand_id
1 'polypeptide(L)'
;MKKELKLIGEVLYLMDQFRPTLPTPNLYVAALLQKTHNELGHASPLKKEVVIRQRYEWPGIHAYVVLQYLSCETCSATKNYT
;
A
#
# COMPACT_ATOMS: atom_id res chain seq x y z
N MET A 1 -12.67 17.64 5.14
CA MET A 1 -12.17 17.51 6.53
C MET A 1 -10.65 17.64 6.50
N LYS A 2 -10.03 18.34 7.44
CA LYS A 2 -8.60 18.71 7.37
C LYS A 2 -7.74 17.59 7.95
N LYS A 3 -6.91 16.95 7.12
CA LYS A 3 -5.83 16.07 7.58
C LYS A 3 -4.67 16.94 8.09
N GLU A 4 -4.02 16.52 9.15
CA GLU A 4 -2.92 17.26 9.78
C GLU A 4 -1.64 16.42 9.78
N LEU A 5 -0.50 17.06 9.51
CA LEU A 5 0.80 16.42 9.64
C LEU A 5 1.35 16.70 11.04
N LYS A 6 1.74 15.64 11.75
CA LYS A 6 2.29 15.73 13.11
C LYS A 6 3.59 14.93 13.22
N LEU A 7 4.63 15.56 13.73
CA LEU A 7 5.89 14.90 14.08
C LEU A 7 5.76 14.33 15.49
N ILE A 8 5.98 13.01 15.64
CA ILE A 8 5.99 12.32 16.94
C ILE A 8 7.33 11.60 17.05
N GLY A 9 8.19 12.07 17.94
CA GLY A 9 9.60 11.68 17.95
C GLY A 9 10.26 12.09 16.63
N GLU A 10 10.82 11.13 15.90
CA GLU A 10 11.47 11.34 14.60
C GLU A 10 10.58 10.95 13.41
N VAL A 11 9.31 10.59 13.65
CA VAL A 11 8.42 10.06 12.63
C VAL A 11 7.29 11.03 12.33
N LEU A 12 7.12 11.34 11.04
CA LEU A 12 6.02 12.16 10.55
C LEU A 12 4.78 11.29 10.35
N TYR A 13 3.65 11.69 10.91
CA TYR A 13 2.37 11.05 10.75
C TYR A 13 1.37 11.99 10.08
N LEU A 14 0.50 11.40 9.25
CA LEU A 14 -0.72 12.03 8.79
C LEU A 14 -1.85 11.61 9.73
N MET A 15 -2.35 12.55 10.50
CA MET A 15 -3.43 12.35 11.45
C MET A 15 -4.77 12.40 10.70
N ASP A 16 -5.53 11.31 10.79
CA ASP A 16 -6.92 11.21 10.37
C ASP A 16 -7.78 10.76 11.57
N GLN A 17 -9.09 11.06 11.56
CA GLN A 17 -10.02 10.78 12.66
C GLN A 17 -10.11 9.29 13.01
N PHE A 18 -9.80 8.41 12.06
CA PHE A 18 -9.86 6.96 12.26
C PHE A 18 -8.54 6.38 12.78
N ARG A 19 -7.41 6.91 12.29
CA ARG A 19 -6.07 6.38 12.59
C ARG A 19 -4.97 7.32 12.07
N PRO A 20 -3.82 7.38 12.74
CA PRO A 20 -2.61 7.93 12.14
C PRO A 20 -2.07 6.99 11.05
N THR A 21 -1.60 7.55 9.94
CA THR A 21 -0.89 6.83 8.88
C THR A 21 0.46 7.47 8.59
N LEU A 22 1.36 6.70 7.96
CA LEU A 22 2.66 7.20 7.52
C LEU A 22 2.53 7.77 6.10
N PRO A 23 2.73 9.08 5.91
CA PRO A 23 2.87 9.64 4.57
C PRO A 23 4.08 8.98 3.91
N THR A 24 3.87 8.31 2.78
CA THR A 24 4.90 7.49 2.15
C THR A 24 5.48 8.24 0.94
N PRO A 25 6.78 8.59 0.95
CA PRO A 25 7.43 9.16 -0.21
C PRO A 25 7.38 8.19 -1.40
N ASN A 26 7.16 8.73 -2.61
CA ASN A 26 7.00 7.93 -3.83
C ASN A 26 8.17 6.95 -4.05
N LEU A 27 9.40 7.36 -3.72
CA LEU A 27 10.59 6.51 -3.86
C LEU A 27 10.54 5.19 -3.06
N TYR A 28 9.70 5.10 -2.02
CA TYR A 28 9.55 3.88 -1.21
C TYR A 28 8.32 3.04 -1.59
N VAL A 29 7.39 3.59 -2.40
CA VAL A 29 6.10 2.94 -2.71
C VAL A 29 6.30 1.58 -3.37
N ALA A 30 7.19 1.48 -4.38
CA ALA A 30 7.43 0.23 -5.09
C ALA A 30 8.00 -0.87 -4.17
N ALA A 31 8.99 -0.53 -3.33
CA ALA A 31 9.60 -1.47 -2.40
C ALA A 31 8.60 -1.99 -1.36
N LEU A 32 7.75 -1.08 -0.84
CA LEU A 32 6.71 -1.41 0.12
C LEU A 32 5.65 -2.34 -0.49
N LEU A 33 5.20 -2.03 -1.71
CA LEU A 33 4.28 -2.89 -2.45
C LEU A 33 4.88 -4.27 -2.69
N GLN A 34 6.14 -4.37 -3.10
CA GLN A 34 6.81 -5.65 -3.33
C GLN A 34 6.89 -6.47 -2.06
N LYS A 35 7.29 -5.86 -0.96
CA LYS A 35 7.35 -6.50 0.36
C LYS A 35 5.97 -7.03 0.76
N THR A 36 4.94 -6.18 0.76
CA THR A 36 3.57 -6.59 1.12
C THR A 36 3.02 -7.66 0.17
N HIS A 37 3.33 -7.60 -1.12
CA HIS A 37 2.90 -8.60 -2.09
C HIS A 37 3.45 -9.99 -1.79
N ASN A 38 4.74 -10.07 -1.42
CA ASN A 38 5.42 -11.31 -1.06
C ASN A 38 4.92 -11.82 0.31
N GLU A 39 4.83 -10.94 1.31
CA GLU A 39 4.37 -11.29 2.67
C GLU A 39 2.93 -11.80 2.69
N LEU A 40 2.07 -11.30 1.79
CA LEU A 40 0.68 -11.75 1.66
C LEU A 40 0.50 -12.91 0.67
N GLY A 41 1.59 -13.51 0.18
CA GLY A 41 1.54 -14.68 -0.69
C GLY A 41 0.77 -14.42 -1.99
N HIS A 42 1.10 -13.35 -2.69
CA HIS A 42 0.46 -12.99 -3.97
C HIS A 42 -1.06 -12.70 -3.89
N ALA A 43 -1.52 -12.21 -2.73
CA ALA A 43 -2.92 -11.84 -2.52
C ALA A 43 -3.50 -10.86 -3.56
N SER A 44 -4.83 -10.86 -3.67
CA SER A 44 -5.57 -9.96 -4.56
C SER A 44 -5.33 -8.48 -4.23
N PRO A 45 -5.52 -7.57 -5.22
CA PRO A 45 -5.36 -6.13 -5.02
C PRO A 45 -6.11 -5.59 -3.81
N LEU A 46 -7.38 -5.98 -3.63
CA LEU A 46 -8.22 -5.52 -2.53
C LEU A 46 -7.64 -5.88 -1.16
N LYS A 47 -7.13 -7.11 -1.00
CA LYS A 47 -6.55 -7.56 0.27
C LYS A 47 -5.25 -6.81 0.58
N LYS A 48 -4.40 -6.57 -0.43
CA LYS A 48 -3.19 -5.74 -0.24
C LYS A 48 -3.54 -4.30 0.12
N GLU A 49 -4.50 -3.71 -0.58
CA GLU A 49 -4.90 -2.32 -0.38
C GLU A 49 -5.41 -2.08 1.04
N VAL A 50 -6.19 -3.00 1.60
CA VAL A 50 -6.64 -2.93 3.01
C VAL A 50 -5.43 -2.90 3.96
N VAL A 51 -4.46 -3.80 3.78
CA VAL A 51 -3.26 -3.87 4.65
C VAL A 51 -2.37 -2.62 4.49
N ILE A 52 -2.25 -2.09 3.29
CA ILE A 52 -1.45 -0.89 3.02
C ILE A 52 -2.07 0.34 3.67
N ARG A 53 -3.37 0.56 3.43
CA ARG A 53 -4.12 1.71 4.00
C ARG A 53 -4.19 1.67 5.52
N GLN A 54 -3.88 0.53 6.13
CA GLN A 54 -3.74 0.48 7.57
C GLN A 54 -2.52 1.26 8.07
N ARG A 55 -1.42 1.29 7.33
CA ARG A 55 -0.17 1.85 7.88
C ARG A 55 0.34 3.05 7.10
N TYR A 56 -0.03 3.16 5.84
CA TYR A 56 0.59 4.05 4.90
C TYR A 56 -0.45 4.84 4.13
N GLU A 57 -0.09 6.06 3.76
CA GLU A 57 -0.89 6.93 2.91
C GLU A 57 -0.02 7.50 1.80
N TRP A 58 -0.52 7.41 0.56
CA TRP A 58 -0.05 8.20 -0.57
C TRP A 58 -1.18 8.36 -1.61
N PRO A 59 -1.09 9.36 -2.50
CA PRO A 59 -2.07 9.52 -3.58
C PRO A 59 -2.06 8.30 -4.52
N GLY A 60 -3.24 7.76 -4.82
CA GLY A 60 -3.39 6.72 -5.84
C GLY A 60 -2.98 5.31 -5.43
N ILE A 61 -2.99 4.95 -4.13
CA ILE A 61 -2.71 3.59 -3.61
C ILE A 61 -3.29 2.49 -4.52
N HIS A 62 -4.58 2.60 -4.86
CA HIS A 62 -5.26 1.62 -5.69
C HIS A 62 -4.56 1.36 -7.04
N ALA A 63 -4.21 2.43 -7.76
CA ALA A 63 -3.56 2.33 -9.06
C ALA A 63 -2.20 1.61 -8.97
N TYR A 64 -1.38 1.97 -7.97
CA TYR A 64 -0.10 1.31 -7.76
C TYR A 64 -0.24 -0.17 -7.38
N VAL A 65 -1.21 -0.50 -6.52
CA VAL A 65 -1.48 -1.90 -6.12
C VAL A 65 -1.93 -2.74 -7.32
N VAL A 66 -2.81 -2.19 -8.17
CA VAL A 66 -3.28 -2.87 -9.38
C VAL A 66 -2.15 -3.06 -10.39
N LEU A 67 -1.36 -2.02 -10.66
CA LEU A 67 -0.22 -2.10 -11.57
C LEU A 67 0.77 -3.18 -11.13
N GLN A 68 1.12 -3.22 -9.85
CA GLN A 68 2.02 -4.22 -9.29
C GLN A 68 1.45 -5.65 -9.37
N TYR A 69 0.14 -5.82 -9.15
CA TYR A 69 -0.51 -7.11 -9.30
C TYR A 69 -0.48 -7.60 -10.77
N LEU A 70 -0.76 -6.70 -11.72
CA LEU A 70 -0.76 -7.01 -13.14
C LEU A 70 0.65 -7.30 -13.68
N SER A 71 1.68 -6.71 -13.10
CA SER A 71 3.08 -6.96 -13.47
C SER A 71 3.66 -8.24 -12.83
N CYS A 72 2.91 -8.95 -11.98
CA CYS A 72 3.39 -10.16 -11.33
C CYS A 72 3.13 -11.39 -12.21
N GLU A 73 4.20 -12.03 -12.68
CA GLU A 73 4.12 -13.26 -13.48
C GLU A 73 3.36 -14.38 -12.77
N THR A 74 3.62 -14.58 -11.46
CA THR A 74 2.92 -15.59 -10.65
C THR A 74 1.41 -15.33 -10.58
N CYS A 75 1.00 -14.08 -10.36
CA CYS A 75 -0.42 -13.71 -10.33
C CYS A 75 -1.08 -13.83 -11.70
N SER A 76 -0.36 -13.49 -12.76
CA SER A 76 -0.83 -13.65 -14.13
C SER A 76 -1.06 -15.13 -14.46
N ALA A 77 -0.11 -15.99 -14.11
CA ALA A 77 -0.21 -17.42 -14.31
C ALA A 77 -1.42 -18.03 -13.58
N THR A 78 -1.61 -17.72 -12.29
CA THR A 78 -2.71 -18.30 -11.50
C THR A 78 -4.10 -17.88 -11.97
N LYS A 79 -4.27 -16.66 -12.49
CA LYS A 79 -5.55 -16.18 -13.04
C LYS A 79 -6.01 -16.99 -14.26
N ASN A 80 -5.07 -17.56 -15.03
CA ASN A 80 -5.36 -18.31 -16.25
C ASN A 80 -5.74 -19.79 -16.01
N TYR A 81 -5.73 -20.27 -14.76
CA TYR A 81 -6.10 -21.65 -14.39
C TYR A 81 -7.44 -21.77 -13.65
N THR A 82 -8.23 -20.69 -13.59
CA THR A 82 -9.59 -20.64 -13.05
C THR A 82 -10.57 -20.29 -14.15
#